data_AF-A0A537I9D5-F1
#
_entry.id   AF-A0A537I9D5-F1
#
_cell.length_a   1.000
_cell.length_b   1.000
_cell.length_c   1.000
_cell.angle_alpha   90.00
_cell.angle_beta   90.00
_cell.angle_gamma   90.00
#
_symmetry.space_group_name_H-M   'P 1'
#
loop_
_entity.id
_entity.type
_entity.pdbx_description
1 polymer ?
#
loop_
_entity_poly.entity_id
_entity_poly.type
_entity_poly.pdbx_seq_one_letter_code
_entity_poly.pdbx_strand_id
1 'polypeptide(L)'
;KQTLQDCHLLLQCTRIDAMPLSVVEAMATGRPCVVSKVGDMPAWVEDGVNGFICNEVTAEGIGEVLENCWQQKNNWAAMGKAAFETFIKKYPQPYEKKIADVLNRFMA
;
A
#
# COMPACT_ATOMS: atom_id res chain seq x y z
N LYS A 1 -8.86 12.47 1.74
CA LYS A 1 -8.11 12.04 2.96
C LYS A 1 -9.03 11.66 4.12
N GLN A 2 -10.03 12.47 4.49
CA GLN A 2 -11.04 12.10 5.50
C GLN A 2 -11.67 10.72 5.24
N THR A 3 -12.06 10.45 3.98
CA THR A 3 -12.60 9.14 3.56
C THR A 3 -11.70 7.96 3.93
N LEU A 4 -10.38 8.08 3.80
CA LEU A 4 -9.46 6.99 4.17
C LEU A 4 -9.41 6.77 5.68
N GLN A 5 -9.56 7.83 6.47
CA GLN A 5 -9.59 7.74 7.93
C GLN A 5 -10.87 7.10 8.45
N ASP A 6 -11.98 7.32 7.73
CA ASP A 6 -13.30 6.77 8.05
C ASP A 6 -13.49 5.34 7.53
N CYS A 7 -12.57 4.84 6.70
CA CYS A 7 -12.55 3.47 6.20
C CYS A 7 -11.65 2.56 7.06
N HIS A 8 -11.98 1.26 7.08
CA HIS A 8 -11.16 0.27 7.77
C HIS A 8 -9.94 -0.17 6.95
N LEU A 9 -10.07 -0.25 5.63
CA LEU A 9 -9.06 -0.71 4.68
C LEU A 9 -9.28 -0.11 3.30
N LEU A 10 -8.25 -0.13 2.46
CA LEU A 10 -8.36 0.14 1.01
C LEU A 10 -8.40 -1.18 0.24
N LEU A 11 -9.32 -1.31 -0.73
CA LEU A 11 -9.34 -2.40 -1.70
C LEU A 11 -8.96 -1.87 -3.08
N GLN A 12 -7.84 -2.36 -3.63
CA GLN A 12 -7.37 -2.03 -4.97
C GLN A 12 -6.96 -3.30 -5.73
N CYS A 13 -7.95 -4.12 -6.09
CA CYS A 13 -7.77 -5.29 -6.94
C CYS A 13 -7.97 -4.90 -8.42
N THR A 14 -6.91 -4.39 -9.06
CA THR A 14 -6.91 -4.03 -10.48
C THR A 14 -6.09 -5.00 -11.31
N ARG A 15 -6.37 -5.10 -12.62
CA ARG A 15 -5.57 -5.94 -13.53
C ARG A 15 -4.30 -5.23 -14.01
N ILE A 16 -4.26 -3.90 -13.94
CA ILE A 16 -3.16 -3.08 -14.43
C ILE A 16 -3.01 -1.89 -13.48
N ASP A 17 -1.79 -1.64 -13.05
CA ASP A 17 -1.37 -0.45 -12.29
C ASP A 17 0.13 -0.25 -12.55
N ALA A 18 0.60 1.01 -12.56
CA ALA A 18 2.02 1.30 -12.65
C ALA A 18 2.56 1.64 -11.26
N MET A 19 2.05 2.74 -10.68
CA MET A 19 2.40 3.20 -9.34
C MET A 19 1.14 3.37 -8.49
N PRO A 20 1.01 2.63 -7.38
CA PRO A 20 -0.26 2.54 -6.66
C PRO A 20 -0.40 3.71 -5.67
N LEU A 21 -0.65 4.91 -6.19
CA LEU A 21 -0.75 6.14 -5.38
C LEU A 21 -1.78 6.04 -4.25
N SER A 22 -2.98 5.53 -4.54
CA SER A 22 -4.04 5.39 -3.53
C SER A 22 -3.64 4.40 -2.42
N VAL A 23 -2.89 3.34 -2.76
CA VAL A 23 -2.32 2.40 -1.77
C VAL A 23 -1.34 3.13 -0.86
N VAL A 24 -0.42 3.89 -1.44
CA VAL A 24 0.56 4.68 -0.68
C VAL A 24 -0.13 5.71 0.22
N GLU A 25 -1.19 6.37 -0.25
CA GLU A 25 -1.99 7.30 0.56
C GLU A 25 -2.71 6.60 1.72
N ALA A 26 -3.29 5.42 1.49
CA ALA A 26 -3.91 4.62 2.53
C ALA A 26 -2.89 4.20 3.60
N MET A 27 -1.72 3.72 3.18
CA MET A 27 -0.61 3.37 4.08
C MET A 27 -0.13 4.59 4.89
N ALA A 28 -0.03 5.77 4.27
CA ALA A 28 0.32 7.02 4.93
C ALA A 28 -0.71 7.45 6.00
N THR A 29 -1.95 6.96 5.92
CA THR A 29 -3.00 7.14 6.94
C THR A 29 -3.11 5.97 7.92
N GLY A 30 -2.15 5.03 7.88
CA GLY A 30 -2.12 3.86 8.75
C GLY A 30 -3.24 2.86 8.47
N ARG A 31 -3.71 2.75 7.22
CA ARG A 31 -4.72 1.79 6.79
C ARG A 31 -4.05 0.58 6.13
N PRO A 32 -4.43 -0.66 6.48
CA PRO A 32 -4.04 -1.82 5.70
C PRO A 32 -4.72 -1.78 4.31
N CYS A 33 -4.07 -2.44 3.34
CA CYS A 33 -4.53 -2.48 1.96
C CYS A 33 -4.72 -3.92 1.49
N VAL A 34 -5.77 -4.18 0.71
CA VAL A 34 -5.94 -5.40 -0.08
C VAL A 34 -5.65 -5.01 -1.53
N VAL A 35 -4.62 -5.60 -2.13
CA VAL A 35 -4.12 -5.18 -3.45
C VAL A 35 -3.96 -6.38 -4.38
N SER A 36 -4.07 -6.20 -5.68
CA SER A 36 -3.64 -7.23 -6.64
C SER A 36 -2.12 -7.27 -6.78
N LYS A 37 -1.59 -8.36 -7.33
CA LYS A 37 -0.14 -8.52 -7.55
C LYS A 37 0.31 -7.92 -8.89
N VAL A 38 0.07 -6.62 -9.10
CA VAL A 38 0.41 -5.91 -10.34
C VAL A 38 1.15 -4.60 -10.07
N GLY A 39 1.92 -4.12 -11.06
CA GLY A 39 2.70 -2.89 -10.94
C GLY A 39 3.65 -2.91 -9.74
N ASP A 40 3.80 -1.76 -9.09
CA ASP A 40 4.61 -1.63 -7.89
C ASP A 40 3.91 -2.07 -6.59
N MET A 41 2.66 -2.58 -6.64
CA MET A 41 1.94 -3.00 -5.42
C MET A 41 2.72 -3.99 -4.54
N PRO A 42 3.38 -5.04 -5.08
CA PRO A 42 4.17 -5.97 -4.28
C PRO A 42 5.43 -5.35 -3.66
N ALA A 43 5.84 -4.16 -4.14
CA ALA A 43 6.91 -3.41 -3.49
C ALA A 43 6.39 -2.66 -2.25
N TRP A 44 5.11 -2.35 -2.14
CA TRP A 44 4.56 -1.59 -1.01
C TRP A 44 3.86 -2.49 0.01
N VAL A 45 3.15 -3.52 -0.46
CA VAL A 45 2.35 -4.40 0.38
C VAL A 45 3.00 -5.77 0.51
N GLU A 46 3.19 -6.20 1.75
CA GLU A 46 3.63 -7.52 2.15
C GLU A 46 2.44 -8.26 2.80
N ASP A 47 2.06 -9.38 2.18
CA ASP A 47 0.88 -10.16 2.55
C ASP A 47 0.94 -10.65 4.01
N GLY A 48 -0.13 -10.39 4.77
CA GLY A 48 -0.22 -10.72 6.19
C GLY A 48 0.59 -9.83 7.14
N VAL A 49 1.39 -8.90 6.63
CA VAL A 49 2.23 -8.01 7.44
C VAL A 49 1.64 -6.60 7.50
N ASN A 50 1.52 -5.95 6.35
CA ASN A 50 1.01 -4.57 6.24
C ASN A 50 -0.22 -4.45 5.32
N GLY A 51 -0.73 -5.59 4.85
CA GLY A 51 -1.89 -5.70 3.98
C GLY A 51 -2.08 -7.12 3.48
N PHE A 52 -2.81 -7.27 2.37
CA PHE A 52 -3.15 -8.55 1.76
C PHE A 52 -2.98 -8.50 0.24
N ILE A 53 -2.62 -9.63 -0.36
CA ILE A 53 -2.48 -9.78 -1.81
C ILE A 53 -3.59 -10.66 -2.38
N CYS A 54 -4.36 -10.10 -3.31
CA CYS A 54 -5.31 -10.80 -4.16
C CYS A 54 -4.57 -11.41 -5.35
N ASN A 55 -4.47 -12.73 -5.37
CA ASN A 55 -3.76 -13.46 -6.44
C ASN A 55 -4.54 -13.50 -7.76
N GLU A 56 -5.88 -13.54 -7.68
CA GLU A 56 -6.77 -13.65 -8.84
C GLU A 56 -7.81 -12.53 -8.81
N VAL A 57 -7.79 -11.65 -9.82
CA VAL A 57 -8.73 -10.51 -9.93
C VAL A 57 -10.05 -10.96 -10.58
N THR A 58 -10.72 -11.87 -9.88
CA THR A 58 -12.07 -12.41 -10.14
C THR A 58 -12.97 -12.15 -8.93
N ALA A 59 -14.29 -12.34 -9.08
CA ALA A 59 -15.20 -12.16 -7.95
C ALA A 59 -14.88 -13.14 -6.81
N GLU A 60 -14.55 -14.38 -7.17
CA GLU A 60 -14.17 -15.45 -6.26
C GLU A 60 -12.85 -15.12 -5.55
N GLY A 61 -11.80 -14.74 -6.28
CA GLY A 61 -10.50 -14.41 -5.70
C GLY A 61 -10.54 -13.16 -4.81
N ILE A 62 -11.38 -12.18 -5.15
CA ILE A 62 -11.65 -11.01 -4.29
C ILE A 62 -12.42 -11.45 -3.03
N GLY A 63 -13.40 -12.33 -3.17
CA GLY A 63 -14.15 -12.88 -2.02
C GLY A 63 -13.25 -13.62 -1.04
N GLU A 64 -12.38 -14.49 -1.55
CA GLU A 64 -11.42 -15.27 -0.74
C GLU A 64 -10.46 -14.38 0.06
N VAL A 65 -9.86 -13.38 -0.60
CA VAL A 65 -8.93 -12.48 0.09
C VAL A 65 -9.64 -11.59 1.10
N LEU A 66 -10.87 -11.14 0.82
CA LEU A 66 -11.67 -10.35 1.76
C LEU A 66 -12.08 -11.17 2.99
N GLU A 67 -12.45 -12.44 2.82
CA GLU A 67 -12.76 -13.34 3.93
C GLU A 67 -11.52 -13.56 4.80
N ASN A 68 -10.38 -13.89 4.20
CA ASN A 68 -9.10 -14.03 4.92
C ASN A 68 -8.74 -12.74 5.68
N CYS A 69 -8.87 -11.59 5.01
CA CYS A 69 -8.65 -10.28 5.59
C CYS A 69 -9.56 -10.05 6.81
N TRP A 70 -10.85 -10.38 6.71
CA TRP A 70 -11.84 -10.20 7.77
C TRP A 70 -11.59 -11.08 8.99
N GLN A 71 -11.14 -12.33 8.80
CA GLN A 71 -10.75 -13.21 9.90
C GLN A 71 -9.60 -12.62 10.73
N GLN A 72 -8.77 -11.78 10.13
CA GLN A 72 -7.64 -11.11 10.78
C GLN A 72 -7.94 -9.67 11.23
N LYS A 73 -9.22 -9.23 11.23
CA LYS A 73 -9.60 -7.84 11.57
C LYS A 73 -9.06 -7.30 12.90
N ASN A 74 -8.89 -8.17 13.89
CA ASN A 74 -8.35 -7.79 15.19
C ASN A 74 -6.86 -7.36 15.11
N ASN A 75 -6.15 -7.78 14.06
CA ASN A 75 -4.76 -7.43 13.80
C ASN A 75 -4.62 -6.19 12.89
N TRP A 76 -5.71 -5.66 12.33
CA TRP A 76 -5.63 -4.57 11.34
C TRP A 76 -5.01 -3.29 11.90
N ALA A 77 -5.14 -3.01 13.19
CA ALA A 77 -4.47 -1.87 13.82
C ALA A 77 -2.93 -2.01 13.76
N ALA A 78 -2.41 -3.22 14.01
CA ALA A 78 -0.98 -3.49 13.91
C ALA A 78 -0.52 -3.48 12.44
N MET A 79 -1.30 -4.07 11.53
CA MET A 79 -1.02 -4.04 10.09
C MET A 79 -0.99 -2.60 9.56
N GLY A 80 -1.92 -1.75 9.98
CA GLY A 80 -1.95 -0.33 9.64
C GLY A 80 -0.73 0.44 10.13
N LYS A 81 -0.23 0.11 11.33
CA LYS A 81 1.04 0.65 11.84
C LYS A 81 2.22 0.20 10.97
N ALA A 82 2.30 -1.08 10.62
CA ALA A 82 3.33 -1.61 9.73
C ALA A 82 3.27 -0.97 8.33
N ALA A 83 2.06 -0.69 7.82
CA ALA A 83 1.84 0.02 6.57
C ALA A 83 2.41 1.44 6.63
N PHE A 84 2.14 2.17 7.71
CA PHE A 84 2.70 3.51 7.92
C PHE A 84 4.24 3.50 8.06
N GLU A 85 4.79 2.53 8.79
CA GLU A 85 6.25 2.35 8.90
C GLU A 85 6.90 2.08 7.53
N THR A 86 6.24 1.25 6.71
CA THR A 86 6.67 0.98 5.33
C THR A 86 6.64 2.25 4.49
N PHE A 87 5.57 3.05 4.61
CA PHE A 87 5.45 4.34 3.94
C PHE A 87 6.61 5.27 4.31
N ILE A 88 6.86 5.51 5.60
CA ILE A 88 7.94 6.40 6.05
C ILE A 88 9.31 5.92 5.57
N LYS A 89 9.57 4.61 5.60
CA LYS A 89 10.85 4.03 5.15
C LYS A 89 11.07 4.23 3.65
N LYS A 90 10.02 4.08 2.84
CA LYS A 90 10.09 4.13 1.37
C LYS A 90 9.85 5.52 0.79
N TYR A 91 9.29 6.45 1.57
CA TYR A 91 9.05 7.84 1.19
C TYR A 91 10.05 8.79 1.90
N PRO A 92 11.35 8.74 1.53
CA PRO A 92 12.41 9.45 2.24
C PRO A 92 12.30 10.96 2.05
N GLN A 93 12.42 11.67 3.17
CA GLN A 93 12.50 13.12 3.26
C GLN A 93 13.94 13.55 3.62
N PRO A 94 14.43 14.72 3.17
CA PRO A 94 13.78 15.68 2.26
C PRO A 94 13.87 15.30 0.77
N TYR A 95 12.79 15.50 0.01
CA TYR A 95 12.72 15.18 -1.43
C TYR A 95 13.57 16.13 -2.28
N GLU A 96 13.57 17.41 -1.92
CA GLU A 96 14.25 18.49 -2.63
C GLU A 96 15.75 18.22 -2.71
N LYS A 97 16.33 17.70 -1.63
CA LYS A 97 17.75 17.35 -1.59
C LYS A 97 18.07 16.21 -2.55
N LYS A 98 17.25 15.15 -2.59
CA LYS A 98 17.48 14.02 -3.51
C LYS A 98 17.40 14.45 -4.97
N ILE A 99 16.41 15.27 -5.32
CA ILE A 99 16.27 15.78 -6.68
C ILE A 99 17.47 16.68 -7.02
N ALA A 100 17.84 17.60 -6.11
CA ALA A 100 19.01 18.46 -6.30
C ALA A 100 20.30 17.64 -6.49
N ASP A 101 20.52 16.60 -5.68
CA ASP A 101 21.68 15.71 -5.78
C ASP A 101 21.72 15.00 -7.14
N VAL A 102 20.58 14.56 -7.67
CA VAL A 102 20.49 13.95 -9.00
C VAL A 102 20.82 14.97 -10.08
N LEU A 103 20.23 16.17 -10.03
CA LEU A 103 20.50 17.23 -11.02
C LEU A 103 21.97 17.63 -11.01
N ASN A 104 22.57 17.80 -9.83
CA ASN A 104 23.97 18.15 -9.67
C ASN A 104 24.93 17.11 -10.26
N ARG A 105 24.56 15.82 -10.28
CA ARG A 105 25.36 14.76 -10.91
C ARG A 105 25.40 14.84 -12.44
N PHE A 106 24.38 15.43 -13.06
CA PHE A 106 24.28 15.55 -14.52
C PHE A 106 24.70 16.93 -15.04
N MET A 107 24.77 17.93 -14.16
CA MET A 107 25.23 19.28 -14.48
C MET A 107 26.72 19.51 -14.18
N ALA A 108 27.40 18.53 -13.60
CA ALA A 108 28.86 18.50 -13.40
C ALA A 108 29.54 17.76 -14.56
#